data_AF-A0A0C3K9D2-F1
#
_entry.id   AF-A0A0C3K9D2-F1
#
_cell.length_a   1.000
_cell.length_b   1.000
_cell.length_c   1.000
_cell.angle_alpha   90.00
_cell.angle_beta   90.00
_cell.angle_gamma   90.00
#
_symmetry.space_group_name_H-M   'P 1'
#
loop_
_entity.id
_entity.type
_entity.pdbx_description
1 polymer ?
#
loop_
_entity_poly.entity_id
_entity_poly.type
_entity_poly.pdbx_seq_one_letter_code
_entity_poly.pdbx_strand_id
1 'polypeptide(L)'
;MDNPLGGLFGKVSGYYGTIEAQGRGSLHCHLLIWISGSLGPDELRSKLQSDGDFKNSLFAWLDDTIKTDVPSSKTPVSKADAVYGKRPAGERHPCTTRCPKPPTAPDQFDTEFQRQLYRIVVDSNWQLHREMCWKYLRQGEKRDDEHCRMRMDGSTRPQNELDPETGGILPRQSHPWINAYNEVIIMLLKSNMDISFIGSGAAAKALIYYITDYITKAALPTHVAFAALQVVIQKVKKVTQEAQESGRPEACDSAARQGQQLLSKACNALIGQQELSGQQVAMYLLGLGDGDGDHYTSHEFKTLYWAAFRGWLTKE
;
A
#
# COMPACT_ATOMS: atom_id res chain seq x y z
N MET A 1 16.29 17.56 2.88
CA MET A 1 16.37 16.43 3.83
C MET A 1 17.83 16.04 4.03
N ASP A 2 18.61 16.88 4.69
CA ASP A 2 20.02 16.58 4.93
C ASP A 2 20.19 15.98 6.32
N ASN A 3 19.87 14.69 6.43
CA ASN A 3 20.34 13.87 7.55
C ASN A 3 21.57 13.07 7.08
N PRO A 4 22.80 13.59 7.25
CA PRO A 4 24.01 12.95 6.76
C PRO A 4 24.34 11.65 7.49
N LEU A 5 23.76 11.43 8.68
CA LEU A 5 23.92 10.21 9.47
C LEU A 5 23.00 9.07 8.99
N GLY A 6 22.00 9.37 8.17
CA GLY A 6 20.97 8.42 7.74
C GLY A 6 19.79 8.31 8.72
N GLY A 7 18.67 7.75 8.25
CA GLY A 7 17.49 7.44 9.05
C GLY A 7 17.35 5.94 9.28
N LEU A 8 16.14 5.50 9.63
CA LEU A 8 15.79 4.09 9.88
C LEU A 8 16.26 3.13 8.78
N PHE A 9 16.17 3.54 7.52
CA PHE A 9 16.58 2.75 6.34
C PHE A 9 17.97 3.14 5.80
N GLY A 10 18.72 3.97 6.53
CA GLY A 10 19.89 4.68 6.01
C GLY A 10 19.51 6.00 5.31
N LYS A 11 20.38 6.48 4.41
CA LYS A 11 20.17 7.76 3.73
C LYS A 11 19.11 7.62 2.64
N VAL A 12 17.93 8.19 2.85
CA VAL A 12 16.85 8.19 1.85
C VAL A 12 17.10 9.25 0.79
N SER A 13 17.09 8.88 -0.48
CA SER A 13 17.19 9.82 -1.61
C SER A 13 15.81 10.33 -2.06
N GLY A 14 14.76 9.55 -1.82
CA GLY A 14 13.39 9.95 -2.13
C GLY A 14 12.36 8.99 -1.55
N TYR A 15 11.11 9.43 -1.51
CA TYR A 15 9.93 8.65 -1.17
C TYR A 15 8.68 9.23 -1.83
N TYR A 16 7.69 8.36 -2.01
CA TYR A 16 6.34 8.69 -2.42
C TYR A 16 5.36 7.72 -1.76
N GLY A 17 4.38 8.23 -1.05
CA GLY A 17 3.31 7.45 -0.43
C GLY A 17 1.94 8.00 -0.78
N THR A 18 0.98 7.13 -1.01
CA THR A 18 -0.43 7.51 -1.25
C THR A 18 -1.30 6.92 -0.15
N ILE A 19 -2.30 7.67 0.28
CA ILE A 19 -3.27 7.31 1.31
C ILE A 19 -4.59 7.02 0.60
N GLU A 20 -5.05 5.77 0.65
CA GLU A 20 -6.42 5.44 0.25
C GLU A 20 -7.29 5.17 1.49
N ALA A 21 -8.61 5.30 1.30
CA ALA A 21 -9.57 4.69 2.22
C ALA A 21 -10.12 3.41 1.62
N GLN A 22 -10.02 2.31 2.36
CA GLN A 22 -10.61 1.03 1.97
C GLN A 22 -12.07 0.97 2.41
N GLY A 23 -12.85 0.03 1.88
CA GLY A 23 -14.32 0.04 1.93
C GLY A 23 -15.02 0.25 3.28
N ARG A 24 -14.34 0.08 4.44
CA ARG A 24 -14.87 0.43 5.77
C ARG A 24 -14.45 1.82 6.29
N GLY A 25 -13.81 2.63 5.46
CA GLY A 25 -13.31 3.97 5.78
C GLY A 25 -11.96 4.01 6.47
N SER A 26 -11.30 2.87 6.72
CA SER A 26 -9.94 2.88 7.28
C SER A 26 -8.95 3.44 6.27
N LEU A 27 -8.11 4.37 6.73
CA LEU A 27 -6.98 4.88 5.96
C LEU A 27 -5.86 3.86 5.92
N HIS A 28 -5.21 3.74 4.78
CA HIS A 28 -4.02 2.92 4.60
C HIS A 28 -3.08 3.57 3.61
N CYS A 29 -1.79 3.45 3.88
CA CYS A 29 -0.74 4.11 3.11
C CYS A 29 0.08 3.07 2.35
N HIS A 30 0.24 3.28 1.04
CA HIS A 30 1.21 2.56 0.22
C HIS A 30 2.40 3.47 -0.04
N LEU A 31 3.59 3.08 0.41
CA LEU A 31 4.78 3.92 0.43
C LEU A 31 5.95 3.25 -0.29
N LEU A 32 6.58 3.98 -1.20
CA LEU A 32 7.87 3.66 -1.81
C LEU A 32 8.96 4.55 -1.22
N ILE A 33 10.11 3.95 -0.92
CA ILE A 33 11.28 4.63 -0.38
C ILE A 33 12.51 4.22 -1.21
N TRP A 34 13.22 5.20 -1.72
CA TRP A 34 14.48 5.03 -2.43
C TRP A 34 15.64 5.34 -1.49
N ILE A 35 16.55 4.37 -1.36
CA ILE A 35 17.74 4.48 -0.52
C ILE A 35 18.90 4.95 -1.40
N SER A 36 19.66 5.93 -0.90
CA SER A 36 20.83 6.47 -1.60
C SER A 36 21.88 5.37 -1.78
N GLY A 37 22.42 5.25 -2.99
CA GLY A 37 23.40 4.20 -3.31
C GLY A 37 22.79 2.82 -3.58
N SER A 38 21.46 2.69 -3.62
CA SER A 38 20.82 1.48 -4.14
C SER A 38 21.23 1.24 -5.59
N LEU A 39 21.64 0.00 -5.86
CA LEU A 39 22.04 -0.44 -7.19
C LEU A 39 20.82 -0.73 -8.06
N GLY A 40 20.98 -0.60 -9.37
CA GLY A 40 19.97 -1.05 -10.31
C GLY A 40 19.73 -2.58 -10.19
N PRO A 41 18.56 -3.11 -10.58
CA PRO A 41 18.24 -4.53 -10.47
C PRO A 41 19.33 -5.48 -11.00
N ASP A 42 19.84 -5.25 -12.21
CA ASP A 42 20.82 -6.15 -12.81
C ASP A 42 22.18 -6.08 -12.10
N GLU A 43 22.60 -4.88 -11.74
CA GLU A 43 23.84 -4.63 -10.99
C GLU A 43 23.77 -5.23 -9.59
N LEU A 44 22.64 -5.06 -8.88
CA LEU A 44 22.40 -5.66 -7.57
C LEU A 44 22.53 -7.18 -7.63
N ARG A 45 21.88 -7.81 -8.61
CA ARG A 45 21.97 -9.26 -8.81
C ARG A 45 23.40 -9.72 -9.08
N SER A 46 24.10 -9.07 -10.00
CA SER A 46 25.50 -9.39 -10.30
C SER A 46 26.40 -9.21 -9.08
N LYS A 47 26.20 -8.16 -8.28
CA LYS A 47 26.97 -7.91 -7.07
C LYS A 47 26.68 -8.94 -5.98
N LEU A 48 25.43 -9.33 -5.77
CA LEU A 48 25.05 -10.38 -4.81
C LEU A 48 25.67 -11.74 -5.14
N GLN A 49 25.90 -12.03 -6.43
CA GLN A 49 26.52 -13.28 -6.88
C GLN A 49 28.06 -13.23 -6.83
N SER A 50 28.66 -12.08 -7.11
CA SER A 50 30.12 -11.93 -7.24
C SER A 50 30.83 -11.47 -5.96
N ASP A 51 30.12 -10.84 -5.03
CA ASP A 51 30.69 -10.16 -3.86
C ASP A 51 30.01 -10.67 -2.58
N GLY A 52 30.66 -11.63 -1.92
CA GLY A 52 30.15 -12.28 -0.71
C GLY A 52 30.02 -11.32 0.48
N ASP A 53 30.92 -10.35 0.60
CA ASP A 53 30.93 -9.38 1.70
C ASP A 53 29.77 -8.39 1.54
N PHE A 54 29.53 -7.92 0.32
CA PHE A 54 28.36 -7.10 0.01
C PHE A 54 27.06 -7.86 0.30
N LYS A 55 26.96 -9.12 -0.15
CA LYS A 55 25.78 -9.97 0.10
C LYS A 55 25.50 -10.12 1.59
N ASN A 56 26.52 -10.47 2.38
CA ASN A 56 26.36 -10.66 3.82
C ASN A 56 26.00 -9.34 4.53
N SER A 57 26.57 -8.23 4.10
CA SER A 57 26.26 -6.90 4.63
C SER A 57 24.81 -6.49 4.32
N LEU A 58 24.33 -6.73 3.09
CA LEU A 58 22.94 -6.47 2.73
C LEU A 58 21.98 -7.35 3.54
N PHE A 59 22.28 -8.63 3.69
CA PHE A 59 21.44 -9.55 4.46
C PHE A 59 21.39 -9.17 5.94
N ALA A 60 22.51 -8.76 6.54
CA ALA A 60 22.54 -8.27 7.90
C ALA A 60 21.69 -6.99 8.06
N TRP A 61 21.77 -6.07 7.09
CA TRP A 61 20.95 -4.86 7.08
C TRP A 61 19.45 -5.18 6.93
N LEU A 62 19.09 -6.16 6.08
CA LEU A 62 17.70 -6.62 5.93
C LEU A 62 17.16 -7.24 7.22
N ASP A 63 17.93 -8.11 7.86
CA ASP A 63 17.55 -8.74 9.12
C ASP A 63 17.44 -7.74 10.28
N ASP A 64 18.25 -6.68 10.27
CA ASP A 64 18.15 -5.59 11.24
C ASP A 64 16.88 -4.75 11.02
N THR A 65 16.59 -4.44 9.76
CA THR A 65 15.53 -3.51 9.37
C THR A 65 14.13 -4.14 9.33
N ILE A 66 14.04 -5.39 8.88
CA ILE A 66 12.78 -6.09 8.57
C ILE A 66 12.67 -7.34 9.45
N LYS A 67 11.73 -7.32 10.38
CA LYS A 67 11.42 -8.44 11.26
C LYS A 67 10.25 -9.24 10.72
N THR A 68 10.31 -10.56 10.87
CA THR A 68 9.24 -11.51 10.51
C THR A 68 8.93 -12.48 11.66
N ASP A 69 9.41 -12.15 12.86
CA ASP A 69 9.23 -12.89 14.09
C ASP A 69 8.30 -12.17 15.06
N VAL A 70 7.79 -12.95 16.02
CA VAL A 70 7.19 -12.38 17.22
C VAL A 70 8.33 -11.83 18.09
N PRO A 71 8.25 -10.58 18.58
CA PRO A 71 9.31 -9.96 19.37
C PRO A 71 9.81 -10.87 20.50
N SER A 72 11.12 -10.86 20.71
CA SER A 72 11.85 -11.74 21.65
C SER A 72 11.96 -13.23 21.27
N SER A 73 11.35 -13.67 20.15
CA SER A 73 11.53 -15.03 19.62
C SER A 73 12.47 -15.03 18.42
N LYS A 74 13.71 -15.49 18.59
CA LYS A 74 14.70 -15.52 17.49
C LYS A 74 14.66 -16.80 16.66
N THR A 75 14.00 -17.84 17.15
CA THR A 75 13.92 -19.15 16.50
C THR A 75 12.74 -19.20 15.54
N PRO A 76 12.91 -19.79 14.35
CA PRO A 76 11.79 -20.06 13.46
C PRO A 76 10.72 -20.89 14.16
N VAL A 77 9.45 -20.51 14.00
CA VAL A 77 8.30 -21.19 14.59
C VAL A 77 7.68 -22.08 13.52
N SER A 78 7.39 -23.34 13.86
CA SER A 78 6.71 -24.22 12.91
C SER A 78 5.25 -23.79 12.74
N LYS A 79 4.64 -24.13 11.60
CA LYS A 79 3.21 -23.89 11.37
C LYS A 79 2.32 -24.49 12.46
N ALA A 80 2.69 -25.66 13.00
CA ALA A 80 1.94 -26.35 14.04
C ALA A 80 2.01 -25.65 15.40
N ASP A 81 3.15 -25.02 15.71
CA ASP A 81 3.38 -24.32 16.98
C ASP A 81 2.87 -22.87 16.96
N ALA A 82 2.61 -22.32 15.78
CA ALA A 82 2.15 -20.96 15.58
C ALA A 82 0.63 -20.81 15.91
N VAL A 83 0.32 -20.84 17.20
CA VAL A 83 -1.05 -20.72 17.72
C VAL A 83 -1.40 -19.26 18.00
N TYR A 84 -2.46 -18.76 17.36
CA TYR A 84 -2.93 -17.40 17.61
C TYR A 84 -3.61 -17.28 18.98
N GLY A 85 -2.97 -16.54 19.89
CA GLY A 85 -3.55 -16.14 21.16
C GLY A 85 -4.44 -14.91 20.99
N LYS A 86 -5.77 -15.08 21.01
CA LYS A 86 -6.69 -13.95 20.98
C LYS A 86 -6.50 -13.09 22.23
N ARG A 87 -6.44 -11.76 22.04
CA ARG A 87 -6.43 -10.81 23.16
C ARG A 87 -7.57 -11.07 24.15
N PRO A 88 -7.29 -11.13 25.46
CA PRO A 88 -8.30 -11.35 26.49
C PRO A 88 -9.44 -10.32 26.45
N ALA A 89 -10.64 -10.76 26.80
CA ALA A 89 -11.78 -9.85 26.94
C ALA A 89 -11.53 -8.85 28.07
N GLY A 90 -11.68 -7.55 27.78
CA GLY A 90 -11.44 -6.46 28.74
C GLY A 90 -10.07 -5.79 28.61
N GLU A 91 -9.12 -6.38 27.90
CA GLU A 91 -7.86 -5.71 27.59
C GLU A 91 -8.02 -4.64 26.51
N ARG A 92 -7.38 -3.48 26.74
CA ARG A 92 -7.33 -2.40 25.76
C ARG A 92 -6.53 -2.82 24.53
N HIS A 93 -7.04 -2.46 23.35
CA HIS A 93 -6.32 -2.64 22.10
C HIS A 93 -4.98 -1.89 22.15
N PRO A 94 -3.85 -2.49 21.74
CA PRO A 94 -2.54 -1.85 21.82
C PRO A 94 -2.44 -0.55 21.00
N CYS A 95 -3.26 -0.39 19.96
CA CYS A 95 -3.36 0.89 19.23
C CYS A 95 -3.88 2.08 20.07
N THR A 96 -4.56 1.81 21.19
CA THR A 96 -5.06 2.87 22.09
C THR A 96 -4.09 3.22 23.22
N THR A 97 -2.98 2.48 23.34
CA THR A 97 -1.97 2.75 24.36
C THR A 97 -0.94 3.73 23.83
N ARG A 98 -0.54 4.69 24.66
CA ARG A 98 0.54 5.63 24.32
C ARG A 98 1.85 4.86 24.15
N CYS A 99 2.69 5.31 23.22
CA CYS A 99 4.07 4.82 23.13
C CYS A 99 4.79 5.00 24.47
N PRO A 100 5.74 4.12 24.80
CA PRO A 100 6.60 4.31 25.95
C PRO A 100 7.26 5.69 25.83
N LYS A 101 7.27 6.47 26.93
CA LYS A 101 7.94 7.76 26.92
C LYS A 101 9.45 7.53 26.83
N PRO A 102 10.20 8.26 25.99
CA PRO A 102 11.64 8.22 26.05
C PRO A 102 12.09 8.53 27.49
N PRO A 103 13.03 7.75 28.02
CA PRO A 103 13.13 7.54 29.46
C PRO A 103 13.70 8.73 30.23
N THR A 104 13.28 8.87 31.49
CA THR A 104 14.12 9.38 32.58
C THR A 104 15.11 8.31 33.10
N ALA A 105 14.89 7.00 32.81
CA ALA A 105 15.80 5.87 33.06
C ALA A 105 15.74 4.79 31.94
N PRO A 106 16.86 4.47 31.22
CA PRO A 106 16.87 3.63 30.01
C PRO A 106 16.27 2.21 30.14
N ASP A 107 16.59 1.45 31.18
CA ASP A 107 16.20 0.03 31.29
C ASP A 107 14.67 -0.19 31.35
N GLN A 108 13.94 0.81 31.87
CA GLN A 108 12.47 0.77 31.93
C GLN A 108 11.84 0.98 30.55
N PHE A 109 12.51 1.75 29.68
CA PHE A 109 12.02 2.00 28.33
C PHE A 109 12.11 0.74 27.48
N ASP A 110 13.23 0.04 27.46
CA ASP A 110 13.43 -1.14 26.62
C ASP A 110 12.45 -2.26 26.98
N THR A 111 12.26 -2.49 28.28
CA THR A 111 11.31 -3.48 28.78
C THR A 111 9.88 -3.14 28.34
N GLU A 112 9.46 -1.88 28.50
CA GLU A 112 8.11 -1.45 28.13
C GLU A 112 7.92 -1.39 26.61
N PHE A 113 8.96 -1.02 25.86
CA PHE A 113 8.99 -1.04 24.40
C PHE A 113 8.78 -2.46 23.87
N GLN A 114 9.58 -3.42 24.33
CA GLN A 114 9.46 -4.83 23.93
C GLN A 114 8.09 -5.41 24.29
N ARG A 115 7.58 -5.10 25.49
CA ARG A 115 6.24 -5.52 25.92
C ARG A 115 5.14 -4.94 25.03
N GLN A 116 5.21 -3.65 24.68
CA GLN A 116 4.23 -3.05 23.78
C GLN A 116 4.37 -3.56 22.35
N LEU A 117 5.59 -3.73 21.86
CA LEU A 117 5.89 -4.22 20.52
C LEU A 117 5.29 -5.62 20.33
N TYR A 118 5.52 -6.52 21.29
CA TYR A 118 4.92 -7.86 21.29
C TYR A 118 3.40 -7.79 21.14
N ARG A 119 2.73 -6.97 21.95
CA ARG A 119 1.26 -6.83 21.90
C ARG A 119 0.79 -6.29 20.55
N ILE A 120 1.45 -5.26 20.02
CA ILE A 120 1.10 -4.67 18.71
C ILE A 120 1.28 -5.70 17.60
N VAL A 121 2.41 -6.40 17.56
CA VAL A 121 2.72 -7.40 16.51
C VAL A 121 1.71 -8.55 16.55
N VAL A 122 1.42 -9.11 17.73
CA VAL A 122 0.46 -10.21 17.87
C VAL A 122 -0.96 -9.77 17.52
N ASP A 123 -1.43 -8.61 17.99
CA ASP A 123 -2.80 -8.16 17.74
C ASP A 123 -3.02 -7.63 16.32
N SER A 124 -2.04 -6.93 15.76
CA SER A 124 -2.21 -6.12 14.54
C SER A 124 -1.48 -6.67 13.33
N ASN A 125 -0.40 -7.45 13.52
CA ASN A 125 0.44 -7.95 12.43
C ASN A 125 0.38 -9.47 12.22
N TRP A 126 -0.43 -10.17 13.03
CA TRP A 126 -0.75 -11.58 12.83
C TRP A 126 -1.77 -11.75 11.71
N GLN A 127 -1.36 -12.46 10.66
CA GLN A 127 -2.19 -12.79 9.52
C GLN A 127 -3.04 -14.02 9.79
N LEU A 128 -4.30 -13.94 9.37
CA LEU A 128 -5.22 -15.06 9.35
C LEU A 128 -5.79 -15.13 7.94
N HIS A 129 -6.05 -16.34 7.44
CA HIS A 129 -6.80 -16.46 6.20
C HIS A 129 -8.15 -15.75 6.33
N ARG A 130 -8.47 -14.90 5.36
CA ARG A 130 -9.75 -14.17 5.29
C ARG A 130 -10.45 -14.52 3.98
N GLU A 131 -11.70 -14.10 3.83
CA GLU A 131 -12.46 -14.27 2.57
C GLU A 131 -11.72 -13.74 1.33
N MET A 132 -10.86 -12.73 1.50
CA MET A 132 -10.02 -12.20 0.42
C MET A 132 -8.98 -13.20 -0.11
N CYS A 133 -8.54 -14.17 0.69
CA CYS A 133 -7.67 -15.28 0.25
C CYS A 133 -8.37 -16.14 -0.80
N TRP A 134 -9.70 -16.21 -0.72
CA TRP A 134 -10.56 -17.10 -1.51
C TRP A 134 -11.28 -16.38 -2.65
N LYS A 135 -10.98 -15.09 -2.88
CA LYS A 135 -11.70 -14.22 -3.83
C LYS A 135 -11.83 -14.80 -5.24
N TYR A 136 -10.81 -15.54 -5.69
CA TYR A 136 -10.76 -16.10 -7.04
C TYR A 136 -11.04 -17.60 -7.10
N LEU A 137 -11.40 -18.21 -5.97
CA LEU A 137 -11.78 -19.62 -5.96
C LEU A 137 -13.16 -19.81 -6.57
N ARG A 138 -13.28 -20.86 -7.39
CA ARG A 138 -14.56 -21.30 -7.92
C ARG A 138 -15.34 -22.04 -6.83
N GLN A 139 -16.65 -22.11 -7.03
CA GLN A 139 -17.53 -22.84 -6.13
C GLN A 139 -17.11 -24.31 -6.04
N GLY A 140 -16.86 -24.79 -4.81
CA GLY A 140 -16.42 -26.16 -4.53
C GLY A 140 -14.91 -26.34 -4.45
N GLU A 141 -14.10 -25.33 -4.80
CA GLU A 141 -12.65 -25.39 -4.58
C GLU A 141 -12.32 -25.29 -3.08
N LYS A 142 -11.23 -25.96 -2.68
CA LYS A 142 -10.82 -26.03 -1.27
C LYS A 142 -10.28 -24.68 -0.81
N ARG A 143 -10.64 -24.31 0.42
CA ARG A 143 -10.11 -23.13 1.12
C ARG A 143 -8.93 -23.56 1.98
N ASP A 144 -7.81 -23.84 1.34
CA ASP A 144 -6.56 -24.25 1.99
C ASP A 144 -5.39 -23.36 1.54
N ASP A 145 -4.23 -23.62 2.12
CA ASP A 145 -3.01 -22.85 1.92
C ASP A 145 -2.52 -22.84 0.46
N GLU A 146 -2.66 -23.95 -0.25
CA GLU A 146 -2.25 -24.10 -1.66
C GLU A 146 -3.11 -23.20 -2.57
N HIS A 147 -4.38 -23.03 -2.21
CA HIS A 147 -5.35 -22.21 -2.94
C HIS A 147 -5.43 -20.77 -2.42
N CYS A 148 -4.59 -20.39 -1.45
CA CYS A 148 -4.58 -19.03 -0.92
C CYS A 148 -3.98 -18.06 -1.94
N ARG A 149 -4.80 -17.11 -2.42
CA ARG A 149 -4.34 -16.03 -3.32
C ARG A 149 -3.14 -15.26 -2.76
N MET A 150 -3.09 -15.07 -1.45
CA MET A 150 -2.01 -14.34 -0.76
C MET A 150 -0.76 -15.21 -0.55
N ARG A 151 -0.77 -16.47 -0.99
CA ARG A 151 0.33 -17.44 -0.83
C ARG A 151 0.74 -17.63 0.62
N MET A 152 -0.22 -17.58 1.52
CA MET A 152 -0.03 -17.88 2.93
C MET A 152 -0.01 -19.40 3.11
N ASP A 153 1.17 -20.00 3.00
CA ASP A 153 1.39 -21.45 3.10
C ASP A 153 1.96 -21.92 4.45
N GLY A 154 2.29 -20.96 5.31
CA GLY A 154 2.92 -21.18 6.59
C GLY A 154 4.37 -21.67 6.50
N SER A 155 5.03 -21.49 5.35
CA SER A 155 6.46 -21.74 5.20
C SER A 155 7.29 -20.75 6.02
N THR A 156 8.42 -21.24 6.55
CA THR A 156 9.40 -20.42 7.26
C THR A 156 10.78 -20.59 6.65
N ARG A 157 11.59 -19.54 6.78
CA ARG A 157 12.99 -19.50 6.35
C ARG A 157 13.84 -18.87 7.45
N PRO A 158 14.89 -19.54 7.94
CA PRO A 158 15.67 -19.05 9.08
C PRO A 158 16.53 -17.83 8.76
N GLN A 159 16.90 -17.64 7.49
CA GLN A 159 17.83 -16.61 7.05
C GLN A 159 17.47 -16.12 5.64
N ASN A 160 18.06 -15.00 5.24
CA ASN A 160 17.99 -14.53 3.87
C ASN A 160 18.85 -15.42 2.97
N GLU A 161 18.34 -15.76 1.80
CA GLU A 161 19.04 -16.59 0.82
C GLU A 161 18.90 -16.00 -0.58
N LEU A 162 19.73 -16.46 -1.51
CA LEU A 162 19.53 -16.16 -2.92
C LEU A 162 18.82 -17.33 -3.57
N ASP A 163 17.79 -17.04 -4.33
CA ASP A 163 17.13 -17.99 -5.18
C ASP A 163 18.13 -18.51 -6.23
N PRO A 164 18.37 -19.83 -6.31
CA PRO A 164 19.43 -20.38 -7.16
C PRO A 164 19.13 -20.24 -8.66
N GLU A 165 17.87 -20.12 -9.05
CA GLU A 165 17.47 -20.03 -10.45
C GLU A 165 17.41 -18.58 -10.94
N THR A 166 16.84 -17.69 -10.12
CA THR A 166 16.54 -16.31 -10.49
C THR A 166 17.59 -15.31 -9.99
N GLY A 167 18.37 -15.68 -8.97
CA GLY A 167 19.29 -14.78 -8.26
C GLY A 167 18.58 -13.71 -7.42
N GLY A 168 17.26 -13.83 -7.21
CA GLY A 168 16.48 -12.95 -6.35
C GLY A 168 16.75 -13.21 -4.86
N ILE A 169 16.51 -12.22 -4.02
CA ILE A 169 16.60 -12.39 -2.56
C ILE A 169 15.34 -13.12 -2.09
N LEU A 170 15.51 -14.21 -1.35
CA LEU A 170 14.49 -14.91 -0.59
C LEU A 170 14.57 -14.43 0.86
N PRO A 171 13.65 -13.56 1.32
CA PRO A 171 13.75 -12.99 2.65
C PRO A 171 13.54 -14.04 3.73
N ARG A 172 14.22 -13.84 4.86
CA ARG A 172 13.99 -14.55 6.12
C ARG A 172 12.53 -14.45 6.53
N GLN A 173 11.93 -15.58 6.90
CA GLN A 173 10.57 -15.67 7.44
C GLN A 173 10.59 -16.53 8.70
N SER A 174 10.71 -15.91 9.88
CA SER A 174 10.84 -16.67 11.12
C SER A 174 9.52 -17.16 11.71
N HIS A 175 8.42 -16.42 11.52
CA HIS A 175 7.11 -16.85 11.98
C HIS A 175 6.14 -16.99 10.79
N PRO A 176 5.40 -18.10 10.65
CA PRO A 176 4.59 -18.37 9.45
C PRO A 176 3.46 -17.36 9.22
N TRP A 177 3.00 -16.70 10.29
CA TRP A 177 1.83 -15.83 10.27
C TRP A 177 2.09 -14.37 10.66
N ILE A 178 3.35 -13.95 10.86
CA ILE A 178 3.66 -12.54 11.12
C ILE A 178 4.10 -11.90 9.79
N ASN A 179 3.40 -10.84 9.40
CA ASN A 179 3.83 -10.01 8.28
C ASN A 179 5.20 -9.37 8.55
N ALA A 180 5.95 -9.08 7.50
CA ALA A 180 7.18 -8.32 7.62
C ALA A 180 6.89 -6.92 8.19
N TYR A 181 7.65 -6.50 9.21
CA TYR A 181 7.49 -5.19 9.84
C TYR A 181 8.84 -4.58 10.24
N ASN A 182 8.81 -3.29 10.55
CA ASN A 182 9.90 -2.63 11.26
C ASN A 182 9.43 -2.27 12.67
N GLU A 183 10.25 -2.55 13.68
CA GLU A 183 9.88 -2.39 15.10
C GLU A 183 9.50 -0.95 15.46
N VAL A 184 10.24 0.03 14.92
CA VAL A 184 9.99 1.45 15.19
C VAL A 184 8.72 1.91 14.47
N ILE A 185 8.57 1.57 13.19
CA ILE A 185 7.39 1.98 12.40
C ILE A 185 6.11 1.40 13.00
N ILE A 186 6.08 0.10 13.30
CA ILE A 186 4.86 -0.52 13.83
C ILE A 186 4.53 0.02 15.22
N MET A 187 5.53 0.39 16.03
CA MET A 187 5.32 1.04 17.33
C MET A 187 4.69 2.43 17.19
N LEU A 188 5.10 3.21 16.18
CA LEU A 188 4.60 4.56 15.95
C LEU A 188 3.20 4.56 15.31
N LEU A 189 2.99 3.71 14.30
CA LEU A 189 1.72 3.63 13.58
C LEU A 189 0.66 2.83 14.35
N LYS A 190 1.09 1.81 15.10
CA LYS A 190 0.23 0.88 15.86
C LYS A 190 -0.87 0.25 15.02
N SER A 191 -0.59 0.04 13.74
CA SER A 191 -1.44 -0.61 12.75
C SER A 191 -0.67 -1.73 12.08
N ASN A 192 -1.38 -2.62 11.37
CA ASN A 192 -0.71 -3.62 10.55
C ASN A 192 0.21 -2.92 9.54
N MET A 193 1.32 -3.57 9.20
CA MET A 193 2.19 -3.14 8.13
C MET A 193 2.68 -4.35 7.34
N ASP A 194 3.23 -4.08 6.17
CA ASP A 194 3.89 -5.08 5.34
C ASP A 194 5.04 -4.39 4.61
N ILE A 195 6.26 -4.59 5.11
CA ILE A 195 7.47 -3.99 4.52
C ILE A 195 8.21 -5.03 3.71
N SER A 196 8.64 -4.66 2.52
CA SER A 196 9.40 -5.54 1.64
C SER A 196 10.55 -4.78 0.99
N PHE A 197 11.72 -5.41 0.93
CA PHE A 197 12.84 -4.90 0.15
C PHE A 197 12.65 -5.22 -1.32
N ILE A 198 12.73 -4.19 -2.16
CA ILE A 198 12.60 -4.32 -3.60
C ILE A 198 13.99 -4.49 -4.20
N GLY A 199 14.38 -5.74 -4.40
CA GLY A 199 15.65 -6.08 -5.04
C GLY A 199 15.56 -6.06 -6.57
N SER A 200 15.99 -7.15 -7.19
CA SER A 200 16.16 -7.27 -8.63
C SER A 200 15.13 -8.19 -9.31
N GLY A 201 15.09 -8.15 -10.65
CA GLY A 201 14.40 -9.15 -11.46
C GLY A 201 12.88 -8.96 -11.59
N ALA A 202 12.17 -10.08 -11.78
CA ALA A 202 10.72 -10.09 -12.03
C ALA A 202 9.90 -9.59 -10.82
N ALA A 203 10.37 -9.85 -9.59
CA ALA A 203 9.72 -9.38 -8.36
C ALA A 203 9.67 -7.86 -8.28
N ALA A 204 10.77 -7.18 -8.63
CA ALA A 204 10.82 -5.72 -8.67
C ALA A 204 9.85 -5.14 -9.71
N LYS A 205 9.80 -5.73 -10.92
CA LYS A 205 8.85 -5.31 -11.97
C LYS A 205 7.40 -5.51 -11.53
N ALA A 206 7.07 -6.67 -10.98
CA ALA A 206 5.72 -6.99 -10.51
C ALA A 206 5.28 -6.02 -9.39
N LEU A 207 6.19 -5.67 -8.48
CA LEU A 207 5.89 -4.74 -7.39
C LEU A 207 5.73 -3.30 -7.88
N ILE A 208 6.52 -2.85 -8.86
CA ILE A 208 6.29 -1.56 -9.52
C ILE A 208 4.89 -1.51 -10.13
N TYR A 209 4.47 -2.55 -10.86
CA TYR A 209 3.11 -2.62 -11.40
C TYR A 209 2.04 -2.59 -10.30
N TYR A 210 2.23 -3.40 -9.25
CA TYR A 210 1.31 -3.45 -8.10
C TYR A 210 1.17 -2.07 -7.46
N ILE A 211 2.26 -1.41 -7.11
CA ILE A 211 2.23 -0.09 -6.45
C ILE A 211 1.69 0.98 -7.41
N THR A 212 2.06 0.93 -8.69
CA THR A 212 1.51 1.85 -9.70
C THR A 212 -0.02 1.71 -9.77
N ASP A 213 -0.58 0.51 -9.70
CA ASP A 213 -2.03 0.28 -9.66
C ASP A 213 -2.68 0.96 -8.45
N TYR A 214 -2.04 0.95 -7.27
CA TYR A 214 -2.54 1.65 -6.08
C TYR A 214 -2.40 3.17 -6.19
N ILE A 215 -1.26 3.66 -6.68
CA ILE A 215 -1.03 5.10 -6.89
C ILE A 215 -2.01 5.67 -7.92
N THR A 216 -2.30 4.90 -8.96
CA THR A 216 -3.18 5.34 -10.06
C THR A 216 -4.63 4.88 -9.87
N LYS A 217 -4.95 4.28 -8.73
CA LYS A 217 -6.28 3.74 -8.47
C LYS A 217 -7.31 4.85 -8.54
N ALA A 218 -8.23 4.72 -9.49
CA ALA A 218 -9.26 5.73 -9.69
C ALA A 218 -10.07 5.91 -8.39
N ALA A 219 -10.13 7.15 -7.91
CA ALA A 219 -10.90 7.51 -6.71
C ALA A 219 -12.40 7.25 -6.86
N LEU A 220 -12.89 7.04 -8.10
CA LEU A 220 -14.30 6.92 -8.42
C LEU A 220 -14.68 5.48 -8.81
N PRO A 221 -15.45 4.76 -7.97
CA PRO A 221 -15.96 3.44 -8.32
C PRO A 221 -16.87 3.49 -9.55
N THR A 222 -16.77 2.49 -10.43
CA THR A 222 -17.52 2.44 -11.71
C THR A 222 -19.04 2.53 -11.54
N HIS A 223 -19.60 1.99 -10.44
CA HIS A 223 -21.04 2.06 -10.18
C HIS A 223 -21.50 3.50 -9.89
N VAL A 224 -20.67 4.31 -9.23
CA VAL A 224 -20.92 5.75 -9.02
C VAL A 224 -20.87 6.48 -10.36
N ALA A 225 -19.87 6.16 -11.20
CA ALA A 225 -19.76 6.67 -12.57
C ALA A 225 -21.03 6.37 -13.39
N PHE A 226 -21.54 5.13 -13.34
CA PHE A 226 -22.75 4.73 -14.05
C PHE A 226 -24.01 5.40 -13.50
N ALA A 227 -24.16 5.55 -12.18
CA ALA A 227 -25.30 6.23 -11.59
C ALA A 227 -25.41 7.68 -12.08
N ALA A 228 -24.30 8.43 -12.12
CA ALA A 228 -24.36 9.79 -12.63
C ALA A 228 -24.50 9.85 -14.15
N LEU A 229 -23.89 8.94 -14.90
CA LEU A 229 -24.15 8.81 -16.35
C LEU A 229 -25.64 8.56 -16.62
N GLN A 230 -26.31 7.74 -15.82
CA GLN A 230 -27.75 7.52 -15.91
C GLN A 230 -28.55 8.82 -15.67
N VAL A 231 -28.21 9.58 -14.63
CA VAL A 231 -28.81 10.90 -14.36
C VAL A 231 -28.65 11.84 -15.56
N VAL A 232 -27.49 11.79 -16.21
CA VAL A 232 -27.15 12.64 -17.35
C VAL A 232 -27.88 12.20 -18.61
N ILE A 233 -27.93 10.90 -18.90
CA ILE A 233 -28.69 10.34 -20.02
C ILE A 233 -30.18 10.68 -19.87
N GLN A 234 -30.75 10.59 -18.66
CA GLN A 234 -32.14 10.98 -18.41
C GLN A 234 -32.37 12.48 -18.69
N LYS A 235 -31.45 13.35 -18.27
CA LYS A 235 -31.50 14.79 -18.57
C LYS A 235 -31.35 15.08 -20.07
N VAL A 236 -30.44 14.40 -20.77
CA VAL A 236 -30.27 14.52 -22.23
C VAL A 236 -31.56 14.13 -22.93
N LYS A 237 -32.13 12.95 -22.62
CA LYS A 237 -33.38 12.48 -23.24
C LYS A 237 -34.51 13.49 -23.10
N LYS A 238 -34.66 14.07 -21.91
CA LYS A 238 -35.68 15.09 -21.64
C LYS A 238 -35.49 16.36 -22.50
N VAL A 239 -34.27 16.90 -22.53
CA VAL A 239 -33.96 18.10 -23.32
C VAL A 239 -34.07 17.85 -24.82
N THR A 240 -33.68 16.66 -25.31
CA THR A 240 -33.83 16.28 -26.72
C THR A 240 -35.30 16.15 -27.13
N GLN A 241 -36.16 15.62 -26.25
CA GLN A 241 -37.60 15.57 -26.47
C GLN A 241 -38.21 16.97 -26.54
N GLU A 242 -37.88 17.84 -25.59
CA GLU A 242 -38.33 19.25 -25.58
C GLU A 242 -37.87 20.02 -26.83
N ALA A 243 -36.65 19.74 -27.31
CA ALA A 243 -36.13 20.34 -28.54
C ALA A 243 -36.85 19.83 -29.81
N GLN A 244 -37.17 18.53 -29.88
CA GLN A 244 -37.93 17.94 -31.00
C GLN A 244 -39.35 18.48 -31.09
N GLU A 245 -40.00 18.76 -29.95
CA GLU A 245 -41.32 19.39 -29.90
C GLU A 245 -41.32 20.86 -30.39
N SER A 246 -40.16 21.53 -30.35
CA SER A 246 -40.02 22.96 -30.71
C SER A 246 -39.60 23.24 -32.18
N GLY A 247 -39.25 22.21 -32.96
CA GLY A 247 -39.12 22.29 -34.42
C GLY A 247 -37.94 23.07 -35.02
N ARG A 248 -36.80 23.27 -34.31
CA ARG A 248 -35.64 24.06 -34.82
C ARG A 248 -34.42 23.20 -35.20
N PRO A 249 -33.89 23.25 -36.45
CA PRO A 249 -32.85 22.33 -36.95
C PRO A 249 -31.38 22.79 -36.84
N GLU A 250 -31.08 23.99 -36.32
CA GLU A 250 -29.69 24.45 -36.04
C GLU A 250 -29.00 23.65 -34.90
N ALA A 251 -29.62 22.54 -34.51
CA ALA A 251 -29.44 21.83 -33.25
C ALA A 251 -28.22 20.89 -33.19
N CYS A 252 -27.46 20.69 -34.27
CA CYS A 252 -26.37 19.69 -34.28
C CYS A 252 -25.12 20.16 -33.52
N ASP A 253 -24.65 21.40 -33.77
CA ASP A 253 -23.52 22.00 -33.03
C ASP A 253 -23.95 22.43 -31.60
N SER A 254 -25.22 22.80 -31.46
CA SER A 254 -25.89 22.99 -30.16
C SER A 254 -25.96 21.70 -29.35
N ALA A 255 -26.26 20.55 -29.96
CA ALA A 255 -26.33 19.26 -29.28
C ALA A 255 -24.94 18.77 -28.84
N ALA A 256 -23.88 19.04 -29.62
CA ALA A 256 -22.51 18.77 -29.20
C ALA A 256 -22.09 19.64 -28.01
N ARG A 257 -22.39 20.95 -28.05
CA ARG A 257 -22.14 21.87 -26.92
C ARG A 257 -22.99 21.54 -25.69
N GLN A 258 -24.27 21.20 -25.87
CA GLN A 258 -25.15 20.75 -24.78
C GLN A 258 -24.69 19.41 -24.21
N GLY A 259 -24.21 18.50 -25.06
CA GLY A 259 -23.59 17.24 -24.67
C GLY A 259 -22.36 17.47 -23.80
N GLN A 260 -21.45 18.37 -24.21
CA GLN A 260 -20.30 18.79 -23.40
C GLN A 260 -20.72 19.41 -22.06
N GLN A 261 -21.70 20.33 -22.06
CA GLN A 261 -22.19 20.95 -20.82
C GLN A 261 -22.86 19.93 -19.89
N LEU A 262 -23.57 18.95 -20.43
CA LEU A 262 -24.19 17.86 -19.67
C LEU A 262 -23.14 16.89 -19.13
N LEU A 263 -22.08 16.60 -19.90
CA LEU A 263 -20.94 15.82 -19.42
C LEU A 263 -20.22 16.55 -18.28
N SER A 264 -19.98 17.85 -18.41
CA SER A 264 -19.39 18.65 -17.32
C SER A 264 -20.29 18.68 -16.08
N LYS A 265 -21.62 18.79 -16.26
CA LYS A 265 -22.59 18.65 -15.15
C LYS A 265 -22.58 17.23 -14.55
N ALA A 266 -22.37 16.20 -15.37
CA ALA A 266 -22.18 14.81 -14.92
C ALA A 266 -20.95 14.69 -14.03
N CYS A 267 -19.81 15.14 -14.53
CA CYS A 267 -18.54 15.12 -13.82
C CYS A 267 -18.63 15.90 -12.50
N ASN A 268 -19.24 17.08 -12.51
CA ASN A 268 -19.41 17.87 -11.29
C ASN A 268 -20.37 17.21 -10.29
N ALA A 269 -21.45 16.57 -10.77
CA ALA A 269 -22.34 15.78 -9.90
C ALA A 269 -21.64 14.54 -9.35
N LEU A 270 -20.79 13.88 -10.15
CA LEU A 270 -19.98 12.74 -9.72
C LEU A 270 -19.02 13.09 -8.60
N ILE A 271 -18.30 14.20 -8.77
CA ILE A 271 -17.38 14.71 -7.77
C ILE A 271 -18.15 15.12 -6.51
N GLY A 272 -19.29 15.81 -6.66
CA GLY A 272 -20.11 16.27 -5.54
C GLY A 272 -20.86 15.15 -4.79
N GLN A 273 -21.05 13.98 -5.40
CA GLN A 273 -21.67 12.80 -4.77
C GLN A 273 -20.62 11.80 -4.27
N GLN A 274 -19.33 12.11 -4.38
CA GLN A 274 -18.30 11.23 -3.88
C GLN A 274 -18.36 11.19 -2.35
N GLU A 275 -18.76 10.05 -1.81
CA GLU A 275 -18.73 9.79 -0.37
C GLU A 275 -17.28 9.68 0.11
N LEU A 276 -16.94 10.44 1.14
CA LEU A 276 -15.66 10.35 1.85
C LEU A 276 -15.90 9.70 3.21
N SER A 277 -14.97 8.84 3.62
CA SER A 277 -14.99 8.31 4.99
C SER A 277 -14.72 9.42 6.00
N GLY A 278 -15.27 9.28 7.22
CA GLY A 278 -15.02 10.25 8.29
C GLY A 278 -13.53 10.41 8.60
N GLN A 279 -12.74 9.35 8.42
CA GLN A 279 -11.29 9.36 8.59
C GLN A 279 -10.58 10.20 7.51
N GLN A 280 -11.00 10.10 6.24
CA GLN A 280 -10.49 10.97 5.17
C GLN A 280 -10.82 12.44 5.44
N VAL A 281 -12.06 12.71 5.84
CA VAL A 281 -12.48 14.08 6.20
C VAL A 281 -11.63 14.61 7.35
N ALA A 282 -11.40 13.81 8.40
CA ALA A 282 -10.55 14.19 9.52
C ALA A 282 -9.10 14.44 9.07
N MET A 283 -8.54 13.60 8.21
CA MET A 283 -7.20 13.78 7.64
C MET A 283 -7.06 15.12 6.91
N TYR A 284 -8.02 15.45 6.03
CA TYR A 284 -8.03 16.72 5.31
C TYR A 284 -8.19 17.92 6.27
N LEU A 285 -9.10 17.84 7.24
CA LEU A 285 -9.32 18.92 8.22
C LEU A 285 -8.11 19.15 9.13
N LEU A 286 -7.34 18.10 9.42
CA LEU A 286 -6.11 18.19 10.21
C LEU A 286 -4.89 18.60 9.39
N GLY A 287 -5.02 18.74 8.07
CA GLY A 287 -3.90 19.05 7.17
C GLY A 287 -2.83 17.96 7.17
N LEU A 288 -3.25 16.69 7.27
CA LEU A 288 -2.33 15.55 7.20
C LEU A 288 -2.10 15.14 5.74
N GLY A 289 -0.83 14.94 5.38
CA GLY A 289 -0.38 14.76 3.99
C GLY A 289 0.37 15.98 3.47
N ASP A 290 1.08 15.82 2.36
CA ASP A 290 1.79 16.91 1.68
C ASP A 290 0.88 17.60 0.64
N GLY A 291 1.05 18.92 0.47
CA GLY A 291 0.34 19.71 -0.55
C GLY A 291 -1.19 19.65 -0.44
N ASP A 292 -1.84 19.18 -1.51
CA ASP A 292 -3.30 19.05 -1.63
C ASP A 292 -3.88 17.84 -0.85
N GLY A 293 -3.06 17.17 -0.03
CA GLY A 293 -3.45 16.04 0.82
C GLY A 293 -3.33 14.68 0.14
N ASP A 294 -3.76 13.63 0.85
CA ASP A 294 -3.77 12.20 0.45
C ASP A 294 -2.45 11.52 0.01
N HIS A 295 -1.33 12.22 0.01
CA HIS A 295 -0.03 11.64 -0.28
C HIS A 295 1.09 12.23 0.59
N TYR A 296 2.25 11.58 0.56
CA TYR A 296 3.50 12.05 1.15
C TYR A 296 4.58 11.98 0.08
N THR A 297 5.34 13.05 -0.12
CA THR A 297 6.44 13.05 -1.08
C THR A 297 7.63 13.90 -0.66
N SER A 298 8.78 13.51 -1.19
CA SER A 298 10.06 14.21 -1.06
C SER A 298 10.38 15.12 -2.25
N HIS A 299 9.63 15.00 -3.35
CA HIS A 299 9.91 15.68 -4.62
C HIS A 299 8.65 16.37 -5.14
N GLU A 300 8.85 17.44 -5.91
CA GLU A 300 7.76 18.06 -6.65
C GLU A 300 7.54 17.33 -7.98
N PHE A 301 6.30 16.95 -8.25
CA PHE A 301 5.91 16.37 -9.54
C PHE A 301 5.27 17.41 -10.44
N LYS A 302 5.38 17.21 -11.75
CA LYS A 302 4.69 18.02 -12.76
C LYS A 302 3.61 17.18 -13.44
N THR A 303 2.48 17.82 -13.72
CA THR A 303 1.37 17.18 -14.45
C THR A 303 1.82 16.82 -15.87
N LEU A 304 1.78 15.52 -16.18
CA LEU A 304 1.99 15.04 -17.54
C LEU A 304 0.63 14.78 -18.21
N TYR A 305 0.31 15.55 -19.24
CA TYR A 305 -0.89 15.32 -20.05
C TYR A 305 -0.70 14.10 -20.96
N TRP A 306 -1.09 12.93 -20.48
CA TRP A 306 -0.84 11.64 -21.13
C TRP A 306 -1.26 11.59 -22.60
N ALA A 307 -2.40 12.17 -22.97
CA ALA A 307 -2.87 12.20 -24.36
C ALA A 307 -1.94 13.01 -25.28
N ALA A 308 -1.46 14.17 -24.81
CA ALA A 308 -0.51 15.00 -25.55
C ALA A 308 0.85 14.30 -25.66
N PHE A 309 1.32 13.71 -24.56
CA PHE A 309 2.58 12.96 -24.52
C PHE A 309 2.57 11.73 -25.44
N ARG A 310 1.48 10.94 -25.43
CA ARG A 310 1.29 9.82 -26.36
C ARG A 310 1.28 10.30 -27.81
N GLY A 311 0.59 11.40 -28.10
CA GLY A 311 0.56 11.98 -29.44
C GLY A 311 1.93 12.46 -29.92
N TRP A 312 2.79 12.90 -29.00
CA TRP A 312 4.20 13.21 -29.28
C TRP A 312 5.02 11.95 -29.57
N LEU A 313 4.89 10.90 -28.76
CA LEU A 313 5.60 9.61 -28.98
C LEU A 313 5.25 8.94 -30.30
N THR A 314 4.01 9.06 -30.78
CA THR A 314 3.56 8.46 -32.04
C THR A 314 3.89 9.28 -33.29
N LYS A 315 4.57 10.42 -33.13
CA LYS A 315 5.02 11.27 -34.24
C LYS A 315 6.47 11.00 -34.67
N GLU A 316 7.17 10.10 -33.99
CA GLU A 316 8.40 9.44 -34.47
C GLU A 316 8.06 8.06 -35.07
#